data_AF-A0A699YN80-F1
#
_entry.id   AF-A0A699YN80-F1
#
_cell.length_a   1.000
_cell.length_b   1.000
_cell.length_c   1.000
_cell.angle_alpha   90.00
_cell.angle_beta   90.00
_cell.angle_gamma   90.00
#
_symmetry.space_group_name_H-M   'P 1'
#
loop_
_entity.id
_entity.type
_entity.pdbx_description
1 polymer ?
#
loop_
_entity_poly.entity_id
_entity_poly.type
_entity_poly.pdbx_seq_one_letter_code
_entity_poly.pdbx_strand_id
1 'polypeptide(L)' 'MDEDFRLEVCRLVEYLHCPEGFVLFEEGDKIDFCYVVLQGKVVFNKYNDKARRQDEIGTKSTGHYHLGT' A
#
# COMPACT_ATOMS: atom_id res chain seq x y z
N MET A 1 19.28 10.49 -0.41
CA MET A 1 19.19 9.09 0.06
C MET A 1 20.46 8.40 -0.39
N ASP A 2 21.15 7.76 0.54
CA ASP A 2 22.41 7.07 0.29
C ASP A 2 22.20 5.86 -0.65
N GLU A 3 23.14 5.61 -1.55
CA GLU A 3 22.99 4.57 -2.58
C GLU A 3 23.06 3.16 -1.97
N ASP A 4 23.97 2.96 -1.02
CA ASP A 4 24.14 1.69 -0.33
C ASP A 4 22.89 1.35 0.49
N PHE A 5 22.32 2.35 1.16
CA PHE A 5 21.05 2.18 1.87
C PHE A 5 19.90 1.72 0.95
N ARG A 6 19.77 2.27 -0.27
CA ARG A 6 18.74 1.79 -1.22
C ARG A 6 18.96 0.34 -1.60
N LEU A 7 20.21 -0.05 -1.84
CA LEU A 7 20.56 -1.41 -2.21
C LEU A 7 20.28 -2.39 -1.07
N GLU A 8 20.52 -2.01 0.18
CA GLU A 8 20.16 -2.82 1.35
C GLU A 8 18.66 -3.01 1.46
N VAL A 9 17.87 -1.94 1.35
CA VAL A 9 16.40 -2.03 1.38
C VAL A 9 15.90 -2.96 0.27
N CYS A 10 16.41 -2.81 -0.95
CA CYS A 10 16.04 -3.67 -2.08
C CYS A 10 16.38 -5.16 -1.86
N ARG A 11 17.34 -5.50 -0.98
CA ARG A 11 17.68 -6.88 -0.63
C ARG A 11 16.79 -7.46 0.47
N LEU A 12 16.17 -6.62 1.29
CA LEU A 12 15.34 -7.02 2.43
C LEU A 12 13.86 -7.19 2.05
N VAL A 13 13.40 -6.50 1.00
CA VAL A 13 12.00 -6.56 0.56
C VAL A 13 11.73 -7.78 -0.32
N GLU A 14 10.51 -8.29 -0.22
CA GLU A 14 10.03 -9.39 -1.07
C GLU A 14 9.12 -8.87 -2.17
N TYR A 15 9.19 -9.49 -3.35
CA TYR A 15 8.27 -9.20 -4.44
C TYR A 15 6.94 -9.94 -4.24
N LEU A 16 5.84 -9.19 -4.30
CA LEU A 16 4.48 -9.72 -4.18
C LEU A 16 3.67 -9.34 -5.43
N HIS A 17 3.14 -10.35 -6.13
CA HIS A 17 2.22 -10.18 -7.24
C HIS A 17 0.79 -10.45 -6.80
N CYS A 18 -0.09 -9.48 -6.97
CA CYS A 18 -1.50 -9.56 -6.57
C CYS A 18 -2.42 -9.44 -7.79
N PRO A 19 -3.40 -10.34 -7.98
CA PRO A 19 -4.41 -10.17 -9.01
C PRO A 19 -5.36 -9.00 -8.69
N GLU A 20 -6.13 -8.55 -9.68
CA GLU A 20 -7.18 -7.56 -9.47
C GLU A 20 -8.20 -8.03 -8.43
N GLY A 21 -8.62 -7.11 -7.54
CA GLY A 21 -9.55 -7.41 -6.45
C GLY A 21 -8.90 -8.06 -5.21
N PHE A 22 -7.59 -8.31 -5.21
CA PHE A 22 -6.89 -8.81 -4.04
C PHE A 22 -6.86 -7.77 -2.90
N VAL A 23 -7.18 -8.21 -1.69
CA VAL A 23 -7.14 -7.36 -0.47
C VAL A 23 -5.80 -7.56 0.22
N LEU A 24 -5.01 -6.48 0.34
CA LEU A 24 -3.69 -6.51 1.00
C LEU A 24 -3.80 -6.54 2.53
N PHE A 25 -4.74 -5.78 3.09
CA PHE A 25 -5.06 -5.71 4.51
C PHE A 25 -6.45 -5.12 4.71
N GLU A 26 -7.05 -5.38 5.86
CA GLU A 26 -8.33 -4.81 6.28
C GLU A 26 -8.15 -3.74 7.37
N GLU A 27 -9.16 -2.88 7.53
CA GLU A 27 -9.18 -1.89 8.61
C GLU A 27 -9.18 -2.58 9.97
N GLY A 28 -8.20 -2.27 10.82
CA GLY A 28 -8.04 -2.87 12.14
C GLY A 28 -7.01 -4.01 12.20
N ASP A 29 -6.48 -4.45 11.05
CA ASP A 29 -5.36 -5.38 11.01
C ASP A 29 -4.13 -4.78 11.72
N LYS A 30 -3.32 -5.66 12.31
CA LYS A 30 -2.05 -5.26 12.94
C LYS A 30 -1.10 -4.74 11.86
N ILE A 31 -0.50 -3.58 12.11
CA ILE A 31 0.44 -2.95 11.17
C ILE A 31 1.78 -3.70 11.24
N ASP A 32 1.96 -4.65 10.33
CA ASP A 32 3.14 -5.52 10.29
C ASP A 32 3.96 -5.40 8.99
N PHE A 33 3.43 -4.71 7.96
CA PHE A 33 4.08 -4.60 6.65
C PHE A 33 4.06 -3.19 6.06
N CYS A 34 5.07 -2.89 5.24
CA CYS A 34 5.16 -1.68 4.42
C CYS A 34 5.25 -2.09 2.95
N TYR A 35 4.37 -1.54 2.11
CA TYR A 35 4.25 -1.91 0.70
C TYR A 35 4.68 -0.78 -0.22
N VAL A 36 5.36 -1.14 -1.31
CA VAL A 36 5.68 -0.24 -2.42
C VAL A 36 4.97 -0.73 -3.68
N VAL A 37 4.13 0.13 -4.28
CA VAL A 37 3.40 -0.21 -5.51
C VAL A 37 4.34 -0.08 -6.71
N LEU A 38 4.85 -1.22 -7.20
CA LEU A 38 5.72 -1.27 -8.37
C LEU A 38 4.92 -1.15 -9.68
N GLN A 39 3.75 -1.78 -9.76
CA GLN A 39 2.88 -1.74 -10.94
C GLN A 39 1.39 -1.75 -10.53
N GLY A 40 0.56 -0.96 -11.19
CA GLY A 40 -0.90 -0.97 -11.02
C GLY A 40 -1.43 0.14 -10.10
N LYS A 41 -2.61 -0.10 -9.53
CA LYS A 41 -3.35 0.84 -8.68
C LYS A 41 -3.96 0.08 -7.50
N VAL A 42 -3.87 0.69 -6.32
CA VAL A 42 -4.50 0.24 -5.08
C VAL A 42 -5.50 1.29 -4.63
N VAL A 43 -6.63 0.84 -4.09
CA VAL A 43 -7.70 1.68 -3.55
C VAL A 43 -7.73 1.53 -2.03
N PHE A 44 -7.91 2.65 -1.33
CA PHE A 44 -8.16 2.65 0.10
C PHE A 44 -9.65 2.83 0.33
N ASN A 45 -10.23 1.88 1.06
CA ASN A 45 -11.61 1.94 1.51
C ASN A 45 -11.64 2.12 3.02
N LYS A 46 -12.64 2.85 3.51
CA LYS A 46 -12.92 2.96 4.94
C LYS A 46 -14.36 2.57 5.21
N TYR A 47 -14.60 1.81 6.27
CA TYR A 47 -15.95 1.49 6.67
C TYR A 47 -16.64 2.70 7.30
N ASN A 48 -17.86 2.97 6.85
CA ASN A 48 -18.68 4.07 7.36
C ASN A 48 -19.86 3.50 8.16
N ASP A 49 -19.78 3.61 9.48
CA ASP A 49 -20.80 3.09 10.40
C ASP A 49 -22.18 3.70 10.17
N LYS A 50 -22.26 5.00 9.83
CA LYS A 50 -23.54 5.70 9.64
C LYS A 50 -24.27 5.21 8.40
N ALA A 51 -23.53 4.96 7.32
CA ALA A 51 -24.07 4.50 6.04
C ALA A 51 -24.07 2.97 5.89
N ARG A 52 -23.46 2.25 6.83
CA ARG A 52 -23.27 0.79 6.83
C ARG A 52 -22.68 0.25 5.52
N ARG A 53 -21.66 0.93 4.99
CA ARG A 53 -20.98 0.59 3.73
C ARG A 53 -19.50 0.97 3.75
N GLN A 54 -18.72 0.46 2.80
CA GLN A 54 -17.36 0.95 2.53
C GLN A 54 -17.40 2.13 1.57
N ASP A 55 -16.68 3.20 1.90
CA ASP A 55 -16.45 4.35 1.02
C ASP A 55 -14.98 4.35 0.55
N GLU A 56 -14.75 4.60 -0.74
CA GLU A 56 -13.40 4.84 -1.28
C GLU A 56 -12.91 6.21 -0.77
N ILE A 57 -11.76 6.21 -0.10
CA ILE A 57 -11.17 7.41 0.50
C ILE A 57 -9.88 7.87 -0.19
N GLY A 58 -9.35 7.07 -1.10
CA GLY A 58 -8.16 7.45 -1.86
C GLY A 58 -7.59 6.31 -2.67
N THR A 59 -6.57 6.63 -3.46
CA THR A 59 -5.89 5.64 -4.31
C THR A 59 -4.39 5.90 -4.36
N LYS A 60 -3.60 4.85 -4.63
CA LYS A 60 -2.17 4.94 -4.92
C LYS A 60 -1.85 4.11 -6.15
N SER A 61 -1.02 4.65 -7.03
CA SER A 61 -0.55 3.98 -8.23
C SER A 61 0.98 4.01 -8.29
N THR A 62 1.54 3.25 -9.22
CA THR A 62 2.98 3.27 -9.52
C THR A 62 3.51 4.70 -9.66
N GLY A 63 4.64 4.98 -9.02
CA GLY A 63 5.31 6.27 -9.13
C GLY A 63 4.75 7.37 -8.22
N HIS A 64 3.61 7.17 -7.56
CA HIS A 64 3.11 8.08 -6.52
C HIS A 64 3.82 7.84 -5.18
N TYR A 65 5.10 8.23 -5.11
CA TYR A 65 5.83 8.33 -3.86
C TYR A 65 5.56 9.71 -3.24
N HIS A 66 4.83 9.76 -2.13
CA HIS A 66 4.90 10.89 -1.20
C HIS A 66 5.41 10.31 0.12
N LEU A 67 6.74 10.18 0.22
CA LEU A 67 7.40 10.18 1.53
C LEU A 67 7.33 11.63 2.01
N GLY A 68 6.72 11.84 3.17
CA GLY A 68 6.31 13.15 3.68
C GLY A 68 7.42 14.19 3.74
N THR A 69 6.99 15.45 3.69
CA THR A 69 7.69 16.60 4.29
C THR A 69 7.28 16.74 5.74
#